data_AF-A0A443RX29-F1
#
_entry.id   AF-A0A443RX29-F1
#
_cell.length_a   1.000
_cell.length_b   1.000
_cell.length_c   1.000
_cell.angle_alpha   90.00
_cell.angle_beta   90.00
_cell.angle_gamma   90.00
#
_symmetry.space_group_name_H-M   'P 1'
#
loop_
_entity.id
_entity.type
_entity.pdbx_description
1 polymer ?
#
loop_
_entity_poly.entity_id
_entity_poly.type
_entity_poly.pdbx_seq_one_letter_code
_entity_poly.pdbx_strand_id
1 'polypeptide(L)'
;MTSPKNHQLKALHVKVTWGKRCNKLLFMSSEEDKSLPTIKLNVKEGRNNLWAKTRAAFAYVYNNHYNDADWFMKADDDTYVIIENLRYFLMSQNASEPIYFGCKFKHDTIKQGTVSGGAGYVLSKEALRLFVEKGMSADHPK
;
A
#
# COMPACT_ATOMS: atom_id res chain seq x y z
N MET A 1 -2.69 0.07 5.79
CA MET A 1 -2.10 -0.88 6.74
C MET A 1 -2.71 -0.62 8.10
N THR A 2 -3.05 -1.66 8.86
CA THR A 2 -3.60 -1.50 10.21
C THR A 2 -3.23 -2.69 11.08
N SER A 3 -3.51 -2.63 12.38
CA SER A 3 -3.34 -3.75 13.33
C SER A 3 -4.65 -4.01 14.06
N PRO A 4 -4.85 -5.19 14.69
CA PRO A 4 -6.10 -5.52 15.37
C PRO A 4 -6.54 -4.47 16.39
N LYS A 5 -5.57 -3.92 17.14
CA LYS A 5 -5.79 -2.84 18.11
C LYS A 5 -6.35 -1.55 17.51
N ASN A 6 -6.10 -1.31 16.22
CA ASN A 6 -6.50 -0.09 15.52
C ASN A 6 -7.75 -0.27 14.65
N HIS A 7 -8.32 -1.48 14.55
CA HIS A 7 -9.47 -1.73 13.69
C HIS A 7 -10.62 -0.77 13.99
N GLN A 8 -11.04 -0.71 15.25
CA GLN A 8 -12.13 0.16 15.68
C GLN A 8 -11.67 1.61 15.91
N LEU A 9 -10.43 1.80 16.41
CA LEU A 9 -9.91 3.12 16.79
C LEU A 9 -9.49 4.00 15.62
N LYS A 10 -9.13 3.40 14.47
CA LYS A 10 -8.57 4.12 13.33
C LYS A 10 -9.11 3.64 11.98
N ALA A 11 -9.00 2.35 11.70
CA ALA A 11 -9.34 1.80 10.38
C ALA A 11 -10.83 1.99 10.03
N LEU A 12 -11.72 1.89 11.02
CA LEU A 12 -13.14 2.19 10.84
C LEU A 12 -13.36 3.63 10.36
N HIS A 13 -12.63 4.61 10.91
CA HIS A 13 -12.72 6.01 10.49
C HIS A 13 -12.25 6.19 9.04
N VAL A 14 -11.17 5.51 8.63
CA VAL A 14 -10.76 5.46 7.22
C VAL A 14 -11.89 4.91 6.33
N LYS A 15 -12.49 3.78 6.72
CA LYS A 15 -13.59 3.14 5.99
C LYS A 15 -14.80 4.07 5.82
N VAL A 16 -15.18 4.82 6.86
CA VAL A 16 -16.38 5.67 6.81
C VAL A 16 -16.15 7.08 6.24
N THR A 17 -14.89 7.48 6.05
CA THR A 17 -14.49 8.78 5.48
C THR A 17 -13.94 8.65 4.07
N TRP A 18 -12.64 8.92 3.86
CA TRP A 18 -12.01 8.99 2.54
C TRP A 18 -11.95 7.63 1.84
N GLY A 19 -11.92 6.53 2.59
CA GLY A 19 -11.92 5.18 2.04
C GLY A 19 -13.16 4.85 1.21
N LYS A 20 -14.31 5.51 1.47
CA LYS A 20 -15.53 5.37 0.65
C LYS A 20 -15.35 5.79 -0.80
N ARG A 21 -14.36 6.64 -1.08
CA ARG A 21 -14.10 7.18 -2.42
C ARG A 21 -13.15 6.30 -3.23
N CYS A 22 -12.52 5.30 -2.62
CA CYS A 22 -11.67 4.33 -3.31
C CYS A 22 -12.52 3.36 -4.15
N ASN A 23 -12.00 2.91 -5.31
CA ASN A 23 -12.65 1.86 -6.11
C ASN A 23 -12.63 0.50 -5.38
N LYS A 24 -11.52 0.21 -4.70
CA LYS A 24 -11.36 -0.94 -3.80
C LYS A 24 -10.61 -0.50 -2.56
N LEU A 25 -11.08 -0.90 -1.39
CA LEU A 25 -10.48 -0.60 -0.09
C LEU A 25 -10.21 -1.90 0.66
N LEU A 26 -8.96 -2.12 1.05
CA LEU A 26 -8.53 -3.31 1.78
C LEU A 26 -7.74 -2.90 3.03
N PHE A 27 -8.03 -3.55 4.16
CA PHE A 27 -7.29 -3.35 5.40
C PHE A 27 -6.35 -4.53 5.65
N MET A 28 -5.05 -4.30 5.45
CA MET A 28 -4.03 -5.33 5.66
C MET A 28 -3.68 -5.43 7.15
N SER A 29 -3.96 -6.58 7.79
CA SER A 29 -3.80 -6.79 9.23
C SER A 29 -3.38 -8.22 9.60
N SER A 30 -2.93 -8.47 10.83
CA SER A 30 -2.60 -9.84 11.30
C SER A 30 -3.82 -10.67 11.71
N GLU A 31 -4.97 -10.03 11.92
CA GLU A 31 -6.23 -10.69 12.28
C GLU A 31 -7.35 -10.17 11.38
N GLU A 32 -8.38 -11.00 11.23
CA GLU A 32 -9.58 -10.65 10.49
C GLU A 32 -10.55 -9.89 11.40
N ASP A 33 -11.23 -8.89 10.85
CA ASP A 33 -12.35 -8.20 11.50
C ASP A 33 -13.48 -8.07 10.48
N LYS A 34 -14.62 -8.69 10.78
CA LYS A 34 -15.80 -8.75 9.91
C LYS A 34 -16.45 -7.38 9.66
N SER A 35 -16.17 -6.39 10.49
CA SER A 35 -16.66 -5.02 10.33
C SER A 35 -15.88 -4.23 9.27
N LEU A 36 -14.72 -4.71 8.84
CA LEU A 36 -13.83 -4.07 7.87
C LEU A 36 -13.55 -5.04 6.71
N PRO A 37 -13.26 -4.55 5.48
CA PRO A 37 -12.75 -5.39 4.40
C PRO A 37 -11.28 -5.77 4.68
N THR A 38 -11.07 -6.59 5.72
CA THR A 38 -9.76 -6.94 6.24
C THR A 38 -9.18 -8.13 5.50
N ILE A 39 -7.89 -8.04 5.16
CA ILE A 39 -7.10 -9.16 4.66
C ILE A 39 -6.14 -9.57 5.75
N LYS A 40 -6.33 -10.80 6.26
CA LYS A 40 -5.46 -11.41 7.26
C LYS A 40 -4.15 -11.86 6.61
N LEU A 41 -3.07 -11.15 6.93
CA LEU A 41 -1.71 -11.50 6.53
C LEU A 41 -1.06 -12.37 7.60
N ASN A 42 -0.35 -13.43 7.20
CA ASN A 42 0.43 -14.27 8.12
C ASN A 42 1.76 -13.60 8.50
N VAL A 43 1.69 -12.40 9.07
CA VAL A 43 2.83 -11.60 9.53
C VAL A 43 2.50 -11.04 10.91
N LYS A 44 3.38 -11.29 11.89
CA LYS A 44 3.21 -10.77 13.26
C LYS A 44 3.23 -9.23 13.27
N GLU A 45 2.43 -8.63 14.14
CA GLU A 45 2.49 -7.18 14.35
C GLU A 45 3.83 -6.74 14.95
N GLY A 46 4.14 -5.45 14.78
CA GLY A 46 5.33 -4.83 15.35
C GLY A 46 6.16 -4.05 14.32
N ARG A 47 6.89 -3.04 14.81
CA ARG A 47 7.65 -2.12 13.95
C ARG A 47 8.69 -2.83 13.08
N ASN A 48 9.32 -3.87 13.62
CA ASN A 48 10.33 -4.66 12.92
C ASN A 48 9.74 -5.51 11.78
N ASN A 49 8.43 -5.76 11.80
CA ASN A 49 7.74 -6.59 10.80
C ASN A 49 7.01 -5.76 9.72
N LEU A 50 7.07 -4.42 9.79
CA LEU A 50 6.36 -3.54 8.85
C LEU A 50 6.74 -3.80 7.40
N TRP A 51 8.02 -4.08 7.15
CA TRP A 51 8.48 -4.41 5.80
C TRP A 51 7.93 -5.74 5.31
N ALA A 52 8.03 -6.80 6.11
CA ALA A 52 7.45 -8.11 5.78
C ALA A 52 5.94 -8.01 5.52
N LYS A 53 5.24 -7.20 6.32
CA LYS A 53 3.80 -6.96 6.18
C LYS A 53 3.47 -6.20 4.89
N THR A 54 4.28 -5.21 4.53
CA THR A 54 4.14 -4.45 3.27
C THR A 54 4.35 -5.35 2.06
N ARG A 55 5.38 -6.21 2.10
CA ARG A 55 5.63 -7.23 1.06
C ARG A 55 4.45 -8.20 0.91
N ALA A 56 3.96 -8.74 2.02
CA ALA A 56 2.82 -9.64 2.02
C ALA A 56 1.54 -8.96 1.49
N ALA A 57 1.33 -7.69 1.84
CA ALA A 57 0.21 -6.90 1.32
C ALA A 57 0.28 -6.73 -0.20
N PHE A 58 1.42 -6.32 -0.74
CA PHE A 58 1.55 -6.15 -2.20
C PHE A 58 1.51 -7.47 -2.96
N ALA A 59 2.07 -8.56 -2.40
CA ALA A 59 1.94 -9.89 -2.98
C ALA A 59 0.45 -10.32 -3.04
N TYR A 60 -0.32 -10.07 -1.99
CA TYR A 60 -1.76 -10.33 -2.00
C TYR A 60 -2.48 -9.51 -3.07
N VAL A 61 -2.22 -8.19 -3.12
CA VAL A 61 -2.85 -7.29 -4.11
C VAL A 61 -2.52 -7.73 -5.53
N TYR A 62 -1.27 -8.09 -5.79
CA TYR A 62 -0.85 -8.58 -7.10
C TYR A 62 -1.57 -9.88 -7.49
N ASN A 63 -1.59 -10.88 -6.59
CA ASN A 63 -2.20 -12.17 -6.90
C ASN A 63 -3.73 -12.12 -7.08
N ASN A 64 -4.42 -11.17 -6.42
CA ASN A 64 -5.89 -11.17 -6.36
C ASN A 64 -6.54 -9.98 -7.07
N HIS A 65 -5.81 -8.87 -7.25
CA HIS A 65 -6.38 -7.58 -7.68
C HIS A 65 -5.51 -6.85 -8.72
N TYR A 66 -4.45 -7.47 -9.25
CA TYR A 66 -3.59 -6.83 -10.24
C TYR A 66 -4.34 -6.35 -11.48
N ASN A 67 -5.37 -7.09 -11.90
CA ASN A 67 -6.19 -6.73 -13.06
C ASN A 67 -7.39 -5.84 -12.72
N ASP A 68 -7.60 -5.52 -11.44
CA ASP A 68 -8.76 -4.74 -10.99
C ASP A 68 -8.51 -3.23 -11.03
N ALA A 69 -7.26 -2.79 -11.18
CA ALA A 69 -6.88 -1.38 -11.13
C ALA A 69 -5.58 -1.08 -11.90
N ASP A 70 -5.41 0.19 -12.26
CA ASP A 70 -4.18 0.73 -12.87
C ASP A 70 -3.21 1.34 -11.84
N TRP A 71 -3.72 1.68 -10.65
CA TRP A 71 -2.96 2.36 -9.60
C TRP A 71 -3.24 1.74 -8.23
N PHE A 72 -2.18 1.52 -7.46
CA PHE A 72 -2.22 0.82 -6.18
C PHE A 72 -1.59 1.68 -5.08
N MET A 73 -2.41 2.11 -4.11
CA MET A 73 -1.95 2.98 -3.02
C MET A 73 -1.76 2.21 -1.72
N LYS A 74 -0.61 2.40 -1.07
CA LYS A 74 -0.39 2.05 0.33
C LYS A 74 -0.56 3.30 1.18
N ALA A 75 -1.40 3.22 2.21
CA ALA A 75 -1.57 4.23 3.25
C ALA A 75 -1.61 3.56 4.63
N ASP A 76 -1.35 4.32 5.70
CA ASP A 76 -1.53 3.86 7.08
C ASP A 76 -2.92 4.26 7.61
N ASP A 77 -3.34 3.63 8.72
CA ASP A 77 -4.67 3.85 9.30
C ASP A 77 -4.86 5.21 9.97
N ASP A 78 -3.78 5.99 10.08
CA ASP A 78 -3.75 7.39 10.49
C ASP A 78 -3.43 8.37 9.32
N THR A 79 -3.49 7.91 8.07
CA THR A 79 -3.41 8.76 6.88
C THR A 79 -4.80 9.27 6.46
N TYR A 80 -4.87 10.51 5.97
CA TYR A 80 -6.04 11.04 5.25
C TYR A 80 -5.69 11.38 3.81
N VAL A 81 -6.51 10.92 2.85
CA VAL A 81 -6.25 11.11 1.42
C VAL A 81 -7.43 11.82 0.75
N ILE A 82 -7.16 12.86 -0.02
CA ILE A 82 -8.14 13.47 -0.93
C ILE A 82 -8.07 12.68 -2.24
N ILE A 83 -8.93 11.67 -2.39
CA ILE A 83 -8.90 10.72 -3.50
C ILE A 83 -9.14 11.41 -4.85
N GLU A 84 -9.95 12.45 -4.89
CA GLU A 84 -10.21 13.27 -6.08
C GLU A 84 -8.93 13.95 -6.58
N ASN A 85 -8.15 14.55 -5.68
CA ASN A 85 -6.87 15.18 -6.04
C ASN A 85 -5.87 14.15 -6.54
N LEU A 86 -5.81 12.98 -5.88
CA LEU A 86 -4.95 11.89 -6.33
C LEU A 86 -5.34 11.40 -7.73
N ARG A 87 -6.64 11.19 -7.99
CA ARG A 87 -7.13 10.78 -9.32
C ARG A 87 -6.82 11.82 -10.38
N TYR A 88 -7.07 13.09 -10.08
CA TYR A 88 -6.78 14.20 -11.00
C TYR A 88 -5.28 14.22 -11.38
N PHE A 89 -4.40 14.05 -10.39
CA PHE A 89 -2.96 13.96 -10.64
C PHE A 89 -2.59 12.74 -11.50
N LEU A 90 -3.14 11.56 -11.21
CA LEU A 90 -2.82 10.32 -11.91
C LEU A 90 -3.43 10.22 -13.32
N MET A 91 -4.46 11.01 -13.63
CA MET A 91 -5.16 10.96 -14.92
C MET A 91 -4.25 11.23 -16.12
N SER A 92 -3.18 12.01 -15.94
CA SER A 92 -2.20 12.34 -16.98
C SER A 92 -1.01 11.40 -17.03
N GLN A 93 -0.96 10.37 -16.18
CA GLN A 93 0.18 9.48 -16.01
C GLN A 93 -0.07 8.13 -16.71
N ASN A 94 0.98 7.51 -17.25
CA ASN A 94 0.88 6.20 -17.88
C ASN A 94 1.14 5.08 -16.85
N ALA A 95 0.10 4.29 -16.53
CA ALA A 95 0.21 3.18 -15.58
C ALA A 95 1.00 1.97 -16.09
N SER A 96 1.25 1.90 -17.41
CA SER A 96 2.11 0.87 -18.02
C SER A 96 3.60 1.19 -17.88
N GLU A 97 3.95 2.39 -17.45
CA GLU A 97 5.32 2.76 -17.09
C GLU A 97 5.59 2.44 -15.62
N PRO A 98 6.82 2.03 -15.24
CA PRO A 98 7.16 1.60 -13.89
C PRO A 98 7.33 2.79 -12.92
N ILE A 99 6.25 3.51 -12.68
CA ILE A 99 6.24 4.77 -11.91
C ILE A 99 5.70 4.54 -10.49
N TYR A 100 6.28 5.26 -9.51
CA TYR A 100 5.72 5.42 -8.18
C TYR A 100 5.77 6.88 -7.73
N PHE A 101 4.79 7.29 -6.91
CA PHE A 101 4.71 8.62 -6.32
C PHE A 101 4.53 8.55 -4.81
N GLY A 102 5.11 9.51 -4.10
CA GLY A 102 5.05 9.61 -2.65
C GLY A 102 6.04 10.65 -2.12
N CYS A 103 6.10 10.79 -0.80
CA CYS A 103 7.08 11.67 -0.17
C CYS A 103 8.47 10.99 -0.17
N LYS A 104 9.40 11.51 -0.98
CA LYS A 104 10.75 10.96 -1.09
C LYS A 104 11.65 11.49 0.03
N PHE A 105 12.28 10.59 0.78
CA PHE A 105 13.36 10.90 1.69
C PHE A 105 14.70 10.61 1.03
N LYS A 106 15.62 11.57 1.13
CA LYS A 106 17.02 11.36 0.80
C LYS A 106 17.70 10.76 2.03
N HIS A 107 18.45 9.70 1.82
CA HIS A 107 19.31 9.12 2.85
C HIS A 107 20.73 9.08 2.30
N ASP A 108 21.72 9.35 3.15
CA ASP A 108 23.13 9.31 2.74
C ASP A 108 23.56 7.90 2.29
N THR A 109 22.88 6.87 2.79
CA THR A 109 23.14 5.46 2.49
C THR A 109 22.37 4.90 1.30
N ILE A 110 21.28 5.56 0.87
CA ILE A 110 20.42 5.10 -0.23
C ILE A 110 20.35 6.22 -1.26
N LYS A 111 21.24 6.15 -2.25
CA LYS A 111 21.41 7.21 -3.28
C LYS A 111 20.10 7.53 -4.02
N GLN A 112 19.28 6.52 -4.28
CA GLN A 112 17.97 6.65 -4.93
C GLN A 112 16.86 7.15 -4.00
N GLY A 113 17.14 7.30 -2.70
CA GLY A 113 16.17 7.65 -1.67
C GLY A 113 15.17 6.53 -1.35
N THR A 114 14.29 6.81 -0.40
CA THR A 114 13.15 5.95 -0.05
C THR A 114 11.86 6.76 -0.11
N VAL A 115 10.71 6.08 -0.11
CA VAL A 115 9.41 6.74 0.06
C VAL A 115 8.91 6.55 1.48
N SER A 116 8.40 7.64 2.07
CA SER A 116 7.78 7.64 3.37
C SER A 116 6.59 6.69 3.41
N GLY A 117 6.64 5.68 4.29
CA GLY A 117 5.52 4.80 4.52
C GLY A 117 4.28 5.54 5.07
N GLY A 118 4.49 6.50 5.98
CA GLY A 118 3.42 7.21 6.69
C GLY A 118 2.75 8.31 5.86
N ALA A 119 3.46 8.89 4.89
CA ALA A 119 2.84 9.82 3.92
C ALA A 119 1.92 9.09 2.92
N GLY A 120 2.05 7.77 2.84
CA GLY A 120 1.49 6.97 1.76
C GLY A 120 2.24 7.13 0.45
N TYR A 121 2.08 6.13 -0.41
CA TYR A 121 2.63 6.14 -1.76
C TYR A 121 1.77 5.31 -2.69
N VAL A 122 1.83 5.64 -3.98
CA VAL A 122 1.10 4.96 -5.05
C VAL A 122 2.08 4.34 -6.04
N LEU A 123 1.78 3.12 -6.45
CA LEU A 123 2.46 2.38 -7.51
C LEU A 123 1.56 2.33 -8.74
N SER A 124 2.13 2.55 -9.91
CA SER A 124 1.54 2.15 -11.18
C SER A 124 1.39 0.63 -11.26
N LYS A 125 0.58 0.17 -12.21
CA LYS A 125 0.41 -1.25 -12.51
C LYS A 125 1.73 -1.92 -12.83
N GLU A 126 2.53 -1.33 -13.72
CA GLU A 126 3.83 -1.89 -14.06
C GLU A 126 4.82 -1.87 -12.87
N ALA A 127 4.82 -0.81 -12.05
CA ALA A 127 5.66 -0.78 -10.85
C ALA A 127 5.29 -1.89 -9.84
N LEU A 128 4.00 -2.17 -9.64
CA LEU A 128 3.57 -3.27 -8.78
C LEU A 128 4.04 -4.62 -9.33
N ARG A 129 3.91 -4.84 -10.65
CA ARG A 129 4.36 -6.07 -11.30
C ARG A 129 5.86 -6.29 -11.09
N LEU A 130 6.68 -5.29 -11.41
CA LEU A 130 8.13 -5.37 -11.25
C LEU A 130 8.54 -5.54 -9.79
N PHE A 131 7.85 -4.87 -8.86
CA PHE A 131 8.09 -5.03 -7.43
C PHE A 131 7.90 -6.49 -6.98
N VAL A 132 6.84 -7.15 -7.44
CA VAL A 132 6.53 -8.52 -7.03
C VAL A 132 7.39 -9.54 -7.77
N GLU A 133 7.43 -9.47 -9.10
CA GLU A 133 8.11 -10.48 -9.93
C GLU A 133 9.62 -10.39 -9.86
N LYS A 134 10.19 -9.18 -9.75
CA LYS A 134 11.64 -8.97 -9.70
C LYS A 134 12.09 -8.56 -8.30
N GLY A 135 11.49 -7.51 -7.75
CA GLY A 135 11.87 -6.90 -6.46
C GLY A 135 11.78 -7.85 -5.25
N MET A 136 10.87 -8.82 -5.29
CA MET A 136 10.67 -9.80 -4.22
C MET A 136 11.16 -11.22 -4.55
N SER A 137 11.76 -11.41 -5.72
CA SER A 137 12.32 -12.70 -6.14
C SER A 137 13.46 -13.14 -5.21
N ALA A 138 13.65 -14.45 -5.05
CA ALA A 138 14.70 -15.02 -4.20
C ALA A 138 16.12 -14.64 -4.65
N ASP A 139 16.27 -14.30 -5.93
CA ASP A 139 17.53 -13.94 -6.57
C ASP A 139 17.88 -12.45 -6.41
N HIS A 140 16.98 -11.65 -5.82
CA HIS A 140 17.27 -10.24 -5.55
C HIS A 140 18.25 -10.11 -4.37
N PRO A 141 19.43 -9.47 -4.55
CA PRO A 141 20.37 -9.26 -3.45
C PRO A 141 19.69 -8.49 -2.31
N LYS A 142 19.88 -8.99 -1.08
CA LYS A 142 19.36 -8.43 0.16
C LYS A 142 20.19 -7.23 0.65
#